data_AF-A0A0P6WKM6-F1
#
_entry.id   AF-A0A0P6WKM6-F1
#
_cell.length_a   1.000
_cell.length_b   1.000
_cell.length_c   1.000
_cell.angle_alpha   90.00
_cell.angle_beta   90.00
_cell.angle_gamma   90.00
#
_symmetry.space_group_name_H-M   'P 1'
#
loop_
_entity.id
_entity.type
_entity.pdbx_description
1 polymer ?
#
loop_
_entity_poly.entity_id
_entity_poly.type
_entity_poly.pdbx_seq_one_letter_code
_entity_poly.pdbx_strand_id
1 'polypeptide(L)'
;MADFYIGELFLLFCHAFAYEQALTLVIFLILTLVIQSILNPKEDYMNVYEDKYLREKVNRIIARQKEGKIVIAAHKDGSGLPTREDLGQELTRAAYPYDYAVGKAGFLKYDSELGAYLFVAKSGEKLPPVLANYRPLTLAEAILDVQNRRINIQSGETNVAFTGVQPWKGLYDVLREVNEELERVNAGIVVWKIIPEENNKTRPGERLFPEAVPKLRNGQALAHITGYAYDADHNLAYIGLVGYKTSLESLRVTLMCGKPLQMTQDGVGDFTLIPADKYEQAWQAMPEYTSHHVGFVSRLALPGKWEPEDLSAYLLVFQGTPEPGQELIRLFIERIKEVLEVPILDEWGATLWKQARNRNLVQDLVTGGDCILGARIDLRPGQMDWQELLADLLAQEEISLAI
;
A
#
# COMPACT_ATOMS: atom_id res chain seq x y z
N MET A 1 -34.01 67.50 -9.35
CA MET A 1 -34.22 66.53 -8.24
C MET A 1 -34.12 65.06 -8.69
N ALA A 2 -33.84 64.77 -9.96
CA ALA A 2 -33.67 63.40 -10.47
C ALA A 2 -32.20 62.96 -10.63
N ASP A 3 -31.26 63.91 -10.78
CA ASP A 3 -29.84 63.57 -11.01
C ASP A 3 -29.05 63.21 -9.74
N PHE A 4 -29.60 63.48 -8.55
CA PHE A 4 -28.92 63.20 -7.27
C PHE A 4 -29.08 61.74 -6.81
N TYR A 5 -30.11 61.03 -7.28
CA TYR A 5 -30.39 59.65 -6.88
C TYR A 5 -29.66 58.58 -7.72
N ILE A 6 -29.12 58.95 -8.88
CA ILE A 6 -28.39 58.01 -9.76
C ILE A 6 -26.94 57.81 -9.27
N GLY A 7 -26.31 58.86 -8.71
CA GLY A 7 -24.95 58.78 -8.18
C GLY A 7 -24.81 57.91 -6.93
N GLU A 8 -25.77 57.98 -6.00
CA GLU A 8 -25.78 57.13 -4.80
C GLU A 8 -26.10 55.66 -5.11
N LEU A 9 -26.99 55.39 -6.08
CA LEU A 9 -27.24 54.02 -6.54
C LEU A 9 -26.02 53.41 -7.25
N PHE A 10 -25.28 54.19 -8.03
CA PHE A 10 -24.07 53.72 -8.71
C PHE A 10 -22.94 53.41 -7.72
N LEU A 11 -22.78 54.23 -6.67
CA LEU A 11 -21.82 53.97 -5.59
C LEU A 11 -22.18 52.72 -4.77
N LEU A 12 -23.47 52.49 -4.49
CA LEU A 12 -23.94 51.26 -3.85
C LEU A 12 -23.73 50.03 -4.74
N PHE A 13 -23.94 50.16 -6.05
CA PHE A 13 -23.70 49.08 -7.02
C PHE A 13 -22.21 48.77 -7.16
N CYS A 14 -21.34 49.78 -7.21
CA CYS A 14 -19.89 49.59 -7.21
C CYS A 14 -19.38 48.97 -5.90
N HIS A 15 -19.93 49.36 -4.74
CA HIS A 15 -19.58 48.75 -3.46
C HIS A 15 -20.07 47.30 -3.37
N ALA A 16 -21.28 47.00 -3.85
CA ALA A 16 -21.82 45.64 -3.88
C ALA A 16 -21.01 44.74 -4.84
N PHE A 17 -20.64 45.24 -6.01
CA PHE A 17 -19.84 44.51 -7.00
C PHE A 17 -18.41 44.26 -6.51
N ALA A 18 -17.80 45.23 -5.82
CA ALA A 18 -16.50 45.06 -5.18
C ALA A 18 -16.55 44.04 -4.03
N TYR A 19 -17.65 44.00 -3.27
CA TYR A 19 -17.85 43.00 -2.20
C TYR A 19 -18.05 41.59 -2.77
N GLU A 20 -18.77 41.46 -3.87
CA GLU A 20 -19.01 40.18 -4.56
C GLU A 20 -17.72 39.62 -5.18
N GLN A 21 -16.90 40.49 -5.79
CA GLN A 21 -15.56 40.10 -6.28
C GLN A 21 -14.60 39.74 -5.14
N ALA A 22 -14.60 40.49 -4.03
CA ALA A 22 -13.79 40.18 -2.87
C ALA A 22 -14.22 38.86 -2.20
N LEU A 23 -15.52 38.59 -2.10
CA LEU A 23 -16.05 37.35 -1.56
C LEU A 23 -15.68 36.16 -2.47
N THR A 24 -15.78 36.33 -3.78
CA THR A 24 -15.37 35.31 -4.76
C THR A 24 -13.86 35.03 -4.67
N LEU A 25 -13.03 36.05 -4.48
CA LEU A 25 -11.59 35.91 -4.32
C LEU A 25 -11.23 35.20 -3.01
N VAL A 26 -11.93 35.51 -1.91
CA VAL A 26 -11.75 34.86 -0.60
C VAL A 26 -12.20 33.41 -0.65
N ILE A 27 -13.34 33.11 -1.28
CA ILE A 27 -13.81 31.74 -1.50
C ILE A 27 -12.81 30.97 -2.36
N PHE A 28 -12.28 31.57 -3.43
CA PHE A 28 -11.27 30.95 -4.28
C PHE A 28 -9.96 30.70 -3.52
N LEU A 29 -9.51 31.64 -2.68
CA LEU A 29 -8.33 31.47 -1.81
C LEU A 29 -8.54 30.36 -0.77
N ILE A 30 -9.71 30.31 -0.13
CA ILE A 30 -10.07 29.26 0.84
C ILE A 30 -10.16 27.91 0.13
N LEU A 31 -10.81 27.82 -1.03
CA LEU A 31 -10.86 26.59 -1.82
C LEU A 31 -9.46 26.17 -2.28
N THR A 32 -8.60 27.11 -2.69
CA THR A 32 -7.23 26.78 -3.11
C THR A 32 -6.38 26.32 -1.92
N LEU A 33 -6.54 26.93 -0.74
CA LEU A 33 -5.90 26.50 0.52
C LEU A 33 -6.42 25.14 1.01
N VAL A 34 -7.73 24.89 0.90
CA VAL A 34 -8.36 23.61 1.24
C VAL A 34 -7.96 22.54 0.23
N ILE A 35 -7.91 22.85 -1.07
CA ILE A 35 -7.43 21.95 -2.12
C ILE A 35 -5.93 21.69 -1.94
N GLN A 36 -5.09 22.67 -1.58
CA GLN A 36 -3.69 22.44 -1.22
C GLN A 36 -3.55 21.61 0.06
N SER A 37 -4.41 21.81 1.06
CA SER A 37 -4.45 20.99 2.29
C SER A 37 -4.93 19.55 2.05
N ILE A 38 -5.78 19.33 1.05
CA ILE A 38 -6.30 18.01 0.67
C ILE A 38 -5.35 17.30 -0.30
N LEU A 39 -4.72 18.03 -1.23
CA LEU A 39 -3.78 17.51 -2.22
C LEU A 39 -2.35 17.37 -1.67
N ASN A 40 -2.03 18.00 -0.54
CA ASN A 40 -0.74 17.91 0.10
C ASN A 40 -0.89 17.46 1.57
N PRO A 41 -1.24 16.19 1.84
CA PRO A 41 -1.19 15.61 3.19
C PRO A 41 0.25 15.38 3.69
N LYS A 42 1.26 15.80 2.92
CA LYS A 42 2.67 15.70 3.27
C LYS A 42 3.04 16.90 4.12
N GLU A 43 3.00 16.77 5.45
CA GLU A 43 4.08 17.34 6.30
C GLU A 43 4.05 17.00 7.81
N ASP A 44 3.18 16.14 8.34
CA ASP A 44 3.19 15.87 9.80
C ASP A 44 3.30 14.39 10.24
N TYR A 45 3.38 13.43 9.32
CA TYR A 45 3.27 12.01 9.68
C TYR A 45 4.57 11.32 10.09
N MET A 46 5.73 11.98 10.00
CA MET A 46 7.03 11.31 10.12
C MET A 46 7.98 12.02 11.09
N ASN A 47 7.40 12.54 12.17
CA ASN A 47 8.17 12.99 13.32
C ASN A 47 8.65 11.78 14.13
N VAL A 48 9.83 11.92 14.74
CA VAL A 48 10.40 10.93 15.66
C VAL A 48 9.36 10.50 16.70
N TYR A 49 9.14 9.20 16.84
CA TYR A 49 8.21 8.65 17.82
C TYR A 49 8.97 8.21 19.08
N GLU A 50 8.49 8.62 20.24
CA GLU A 50 9.06 8.26 21.54
C GLU A 50 7.97 7.76 22.50
N ASP A 51 8.10 6.52 22.98
CA ASP A 51 7.30 6.01 24.09
C ASP A 51 8.06 6.23 25.42
N LYS A 52 7.86 7.41 26.01
CA LYS A 52 8.51 7.80 27.27
C LYS A 52 8.08 6.92 28.44
N TYR A 53 6.81 6.49 28.45
CA TYR A 53 6.27 5.64 29.51
C TYR A 53 6.92 4.25 29.48
N LEU A 54 7.01 3.65 28.29
CA LEU A 54 7.70 2.38 28.08
C LEU A 54 9.19 2.50 28.48
N ARG A 55 9.87 3.57 28.04
CA ARG A 55 11.27 3.83 28.41
C ARG A 55 11.47 3.86 29.92
N GLU A 56 10.66 4.62 30.65
CA GLU A 56 10.78 4.75 32.10
C GLU A 56 10.49 3.43 32.82
N LYS A 57 9.44 2.73 32.41
CA LYS A 57 9.05 1.43 32.96
C LYS A 57 10.17 0.39 32.78
N VAL A 58 10.69 0.25 31.57
CA VAL A 58 11.75 -0.72 31.27
C VAL A 58 13.06 -0.35 31.97
N ASN A 59 13.39 0.94 32.12
CA ASN A 59 14.55 1.35 32.91
C ASN A 59 14.47 0.87 34.38
N ARG A 60 13.29 0.97 35.00
CA ARG A 60 13.09 0.43 36.36
C ARG A 60 13.28 -1.09 36.41
N ILE A 61 12.79 -1.81 35.40
CA ILE A 61 12.98 -3.26 35.26
C ILE A 61 14.47 -3.60 35.13
N ILE A 62 15.18 -2.93 34.23
CA ILE A 62 16.62 -3.13 34.00
C ILE A 62 17.43 -2.89 35.28
N ALA A 63 17.07 -1.88 36.07
CA ALA A 63 17.73 -1.62 37.36
C ALA A 63 17.62 -2.84 38.30
N ARG A 64 16.43 -3.44 38.43
CA ARG A 64 16.23 -4.63 39.26
C ARG A 64 16.90 -5.87 38.67
N GLN A 65 16.95 -6.01 37.34
CA GLN A 65 17.70 -7.09 36.69
C GLN A 65 19.21 -6.99 36.94
N LYS A 66 19.78 -5.78 37.00
CA LYS A 66 21.19 -5.56 37.36
C LYS A 66 21.51 -5.97 38.81
N GLU A 67 20.52 -5.95 39.70
CA GLU A 67 20.62 -6.51 41.05
C GLU A 67 20.51 -8.04 41.09
N GLY A 68 20.41 -8.70 39.93
CA GLY A 68 20.25 -10.15 39.80
C GLY A 68 18.82 -10.63 40.04
N LYS A 69 17.81 -9.75 40.01
CA LYS A 69 16.40 -10.15 40.14
C LYS A 69 15.82 -10.59 38.81
N ILE A 70 15.02 -11.65 38.84
CA ILE A 70 14.20 -12.08 37.71
C ILE A 70 12.83 -11.41 37.81
N VAL A 71 12.50 -10.58 36.83
CA VAL A 71 11.23 -9.84 36.79
C VAL A 71 10.27 -10.52 35.81
N ILE A 72 9.01 -10.68 36.24
CA ILE A 72 7.90 -11.32 35.52
C ILE A 72 6.76 -10.31 35.40
N ALA A 73 6.26 -10.08 34.18
CA ALA A 73 5.13 -9.19 33.97
C ALA A 73 3.83 -9.78 34.54
N ALA A 74 2.98 -8.92 35.10
CA ALA A 74 1.70 -9.35 35.67
C ALA A 74 0.69 -9.79 34.59
N HIS A 75 0.77 -9.16 33.41
CA HIS A 75 0.02 -9.40 32.19
C HIS A 75 0.87 -8.95 30.99
N LYS A 76 0.48 -9.30 29.76
CA LYS A 76 1.14 -8.78 28.55
C LYS A 76 0.99 -7.27 28.49
N ASP A 77 2.11 -6.56 28.57
CA ASP A 77 2.14 -5.11 28.77
C ASP A 77 3.18 -4.39 27.89
N GLY A 78 3.70 -5.10 26.87
CA GLY A 78 4.69 -4.59 25.92
C GLY A 78 6.10 -4.41 26.49
N SER A 79 6.37 -4.84 27.73
CA SER A 79 7.70 -4.72 28.33
C SER A 79 8.73 -5.74 27.84
N GLY A 80 8.32 -6.73 27.02
CA GLY A 80 9.17 -7.82 26.56
C GLY A 80 9.55 -8.82 27.66
N LEU A 81 8.94 -8.72 28.84
CA LEU A 81 9.13 -9.66 29.94
C LEU A 81 8.21 -10.87 29.81
N PRO A 82 8.67 -12.07 30.22
CA PRO A 82 7.77 -13.21 30.36
C PRO A 82 6.65 -12.90 31.37
N THR A 83 5.46 -13.36 31.06
CA THR A 83 4.28 -13.22 31.90
C THR A 83 4.10 -14.44 32.80
N ARG A 84 3.12 -14.35 33.71
CA ARG A 84 2.67 -15.48 34.53
C ARG A 84 2.23 -16.69 33.71
N GLU A 85 1.64 -16.47 32.53
CA GLU A 85 1.15 -17.53 31.65
C GLU A 85 2.30 -18.30 30.99
N ASP A 86 3.40 -17.60 30.68
CA ASP A 86 4.58 -18.18 30.02
C ASP A 86 5.38 -19.13 30.93
N LEU A 87 5.12 -19.10 32.26
CA LEU A 87 5.76 -20.01 33.21
C LEU A 87 5.33 -21.47 32.99
N GLY A 88 4.19 -21.72 32.34
CA GLY A 88 3.71 -23.06 32.01
C GLY A 88 3.46 -23.97 33.22
N GLN A 89 3.35 -23.40 34.42
CA GLN A 89 3.10 -24.11 35.68
C GLN A 89 1.88 -23.54 36.37
N GLU A 90 1.14 -24.40 37.07
CA GLU A 90 0.00 -23.98 37.88
C GLU A 90 0.47 -23.06 39.00
N LEU A 91 -0.13 -21.87 39.07
CA LEU A 91 0.14 -20.88 40.11
C LEU A 91 -0.81 -21.12 41.29
N THR A 92 -0.25 -21.52 42.42
CA THR A 92 -1.01 -21.70 43.66
C THR A 92 -0.75 -20.53 44.60
N ARG A 93 -1.74 -20.15 45.42
CA ARG A 93 -1.57 -19.05 46.39
C ARG A 93 -0.50 -19.43 47.40
N ALA A 94 0.49 -18.54 47.61
CA ALA A 94 1.57 -18.77 48.56
C ALA A 94 1.29 -18.10 49.92
N ALA A 95 2.07 -18.52 50.93
CA ALA A 95 2.08 -17.86 52.23
C ALA A 95 2.89 -16.56 52.15
N TYR A 96 2.52 -15.58 53.00
CA TYR A 96 3.28 -14.34 53.17
C TYR A 96 4.76 -14.64 53.44
N PRO A 97 5.71 -13.95 52.78
CA PRO A 97 5.58 -12.70 52.02
C PRO A 97 5.36 -12.85 50.50
N TYR A 98 4.96 -14.02 50.01
CA TYR A 98 4.78 -14.30 48.58
C TYR A 98 3.30 -14.32 48.19
N ASP A 99 3.02 -14.02 46.92
CA ASP A 99 1.66 -14.03 46.37
C ASP A 99 1.33 -15.40 45.77
N TYR A 100 2.25 -15.94 44.97
CA TYR A 100 2.07 -17.21 44.26
C TYR A 100 3.29 -18.12 44.38
N ALA A 101 3.04 -19.43 44.44
CA ALA A 101 4.05 -20.47 44.25
C ALA A 101 3.99 -20.96 42.79
N VAL A 102 5.15 -21.05 42.16
CA VAL A 102 5.34 -21.55 40.78
C VAL A 102 5.77 -23.00 40.88
N GLY A 103 4.79 -23.90 41.00
CA GLY A 103 5.03 -25.33 41.23
C GLY A 103 6.06 -25.59 42.32
N LYS A 104 7.14 -26.31 41.99
CA LYS A 104 8.29 -26.54 42.89
C LYS A 104 9.44 -25.55 42.67
N ALA A 105 9.40 -24.76 41.60
CA ALA A 105 10.54 -24.00 41.12
C ALA A 105 10.82 -22.72 41.93
N GLY A 106 9.80 -22.11 42.52
CA GLY A 106 9.99 -20.87 43.29
C GLY A 106 8.70 -20.14 43.61
N PHE A 107 8.84 -18.85 43.93
CA PHE A 107 7.75 -17.98 44.35
C PHE A 107 7.73 -16.67 43.55
N LEU A 108 6.55 -16.10 43.39
CA LEU A 108 6.33 -14.76 42.88
C LEU A 108 5.99 -13.82 44.03
N LYS A 109 6.68 -12.69 44.09
CA LYS A 109 6.40 -11.58 45.00
C LYS A 109 6.09 -10.33 44.18
N TYR A 110 4.90 -9.77 44.35
CA TYR A 110 4.50 -8.56 43.66
C TYR A 110 5.31 -7.36 44.17
N ASP A 111 5.80 -6.57 43.23
CA ASP A 111 6.48 -5.31 43.48
C ASP A 111 5.61 -4.19 42.91
N SER A 112 4.98 -3.42 43.80
CA SER A 112 4.04 -2.35 43.44
C SER A 112 4.72 -1.17 42.74
N GLU A 113 6.02 -0.96 42.94
CA GLU A 113 6.76 0.11 42.26
C GLU A 113 7.01 -0.24 40.78
N LEU A 114 7.20 -1.52 40.50
CA LEU A 114 7.36 -2.03 39.13
C LEU A 114 6.01 -2.35 38.46
N GLY A 115 4.98 -2.62 39.25
CA GLY A 115 3.73 -3.20 38.76
C GLY A 115 3.90 -4.64 38.24
N ALA A 116 4.94 -5.34 38.69
CA ALA A 116 5.38 -6.63 38.18
C ALA A 116 5.76 -7.57 39.33
N TYR A 117 5.97 -8.86 39.04
CA TYR A 117 6.40 -9.84 40.03
C TYR A 117 7.91 -10.04 39.99
N LEU A 118 8.52 -10.23 41.16
CA LEU A 118 9.88 -10.72 41.31
C LEU A 118 9.83 -12.23 41.55
N PHE A 119 10.55 -12.98 40.72
CA PHE A 119 10.69 -14.42 40.90
C PHE A 119 11.84 -14.74 41.85
N VAL A 120 11.54 -15.59 42.85
CA VAL A 120 12.50 -16.08 43.84
C VAL A 120 12.62 -17.59 43.67
N ALA A 121 13.76 -18.03 43.15
CA ALA A 121 14.05 -19.45 42.91
C ALA A 121 14.16 -20.22 44.23
N LYS A 122 13.62 -21.43 44.27
CA LYS A 122 13.85 -22.37 45.36
C LYS A 122 15.16 -23.12 45.12
N SER A 123 16.02 -23.17 46.13
CA SER A 123 17.34 -23.81 46.02
C SER A 123 17.23 -25.28 45.62
N GLY A 124 18.03 -25.68 44.62
CA GLY A 124 18.12 -27.06 44.14
C GLY A 124 17.03 -27.50 43.17
N GLU A 125 16.05 -26.65 42.87
CA GLU A 125 14.95 -26.95 41.95
C GLU A 125 15.23 -26.41 40.55
N LYS A 126 14.69 -27.08 39.53
CA LYS A 126 14.86 -26.63 38.13
C LYS A 126 13.95 -25.44 37.84
N LEU A 127 14.51 -24.43 37.16
CA LEU A 127 13.75 -23.28 36.68
C LEU A 127 12.77 -23.68 35.56
N PRO A 128 11.62 -22.99 35.44
CA PRO A 128 10.76 -23.11 34.28
C PRO A 128 11.54 -22.82 32.98
N PRO A 129 11.21 -23.45 31.84
CA PRO A 129 11.95 -23.30 30.60
C PRO A 129 12.11 -21.84 30.13
N VAL A 130 11.08 -21.02 30.30
CA VAL A 130 11.12 -19.58 29.97
C VAL A 130 12.13 -18.82 30.82
N LEU A 131 12.31 -19.21 32.08
CA LEU A 131 13.25 -18.59 33.01
C LEU A 131 14.68 -19.14 32.87
N ALA A 132 14.84 -20.38 32.41
CA ALA A 132 16.15 -20.94 32.10
C ALA A 132 16.84 -20.16 30.95
N ASN A 133 16.06 -19.61 30.02
CA ASN A 133 16.53 -18.77 28.92
C ASN A 133 16.27 -17.28 29.16
N TYR A 134 16.11 -16.86 30.43
CA TYR A 134 15.82 -15.48 30.78
C TYR A 134 16.96 -14.56 30.33
N ARG A 135 16.62 -13.53 29.55
CA ARG A 135 17.57 -12.51 29.12
C ARG A 135 17.29 -11.19 29.82
N PRO A 136 18.30 -10.54 30.43
CA PRO A 136 18.18 -9.16 30.88
C PRO A 136 17.80 -8.26 29.70
N LEU A 137 16.91 -7.31 29.95
CA LEU A 137 16.45 -6.40 28.92
C LEU A 137 17.49 -5.31 28.68
N THR A 138 17.55 -4.84 27.45
CA THR A 138 18.29 -3.65 27.04
C THR A 138 17.35 -2.73 26.27
N LEU A 139 17.42 -1.42 26.55
CA LEU A 139 16.69 -0.43 25.79
C LEU A 139 17.47 -0.05 24.53
N ALA A 140 16.78 0.02 23.41
CA ALA A 140 17.36 0.42 22.13
C ALA A 140 16.48 1.45 21.41
N GLU A 141 17.10 2.12 20.46
CA GLU A 141 16.43 2.99 19.49
C GLU A 141 16.45 2.28 18.13
N ALA A 142 15.40 2.50 17.33
CA ALA A 142 15.27 1.94 16.00
C ALA A 142 15.36 3.05 14.96
N ILE A 143 16.12 2.81 13.89
CA ILE A 143 16.15 3.64 12.70
C ILE A 143 15.23 3.00 11.66
N LEU A 144 14.18 3.72 11.27
CA LEU A 144 13.25 3.29 10.22
C LEU A 144 13.67 3.90 8.90
N ASP A 145 14.24 3.09 8.02
CA ASP A 145 14.36 3.43 6.60
C ASP A 145 12.98 3.26 5.95
N VAL A 146 12.35 4.39 5.68
CA VAL A 146 10.96 4.46 5.23
C VAL A 146 10.85 3.93 3.80
N GLN A 147 11.79 4.34 2.94
CA GLN A 147 11.80 3.97 1.53
C GLN A 147 12.00 2.47 1.37
N ASN A 148 12.95 1.90 2.12
CA ASN A 148 13.25 0.48 2.08
C ASN A 148 12.40 -0.34 3.07
N ARG A 149 11.44 0.27 3.78
CA ARG A 149 10.57 -0.43 4.75
C ARG A 149 11.36 -1.33 5.69
N ARG A 150 12.43 -0.77 6.24
CA ARG A 150 13.40 -1.53 7.03
C ARG A 150 13.65 -0.83 8.35
N ILE A 151 13.52 -1.56 9.44
CA ILE A 151 13.96 -1.10 10.74
C ILE A 151 15.31 -1.72 11.06
N ASN A 152 16.27 -0.89 11.48
CA ASN A 152 17.55 -1.31 12.01
C ASN A 152 17.63 -0.93 13.49
N ILE A 153 18.04 -1.87 14.32
CA ILE A 153 18.18 -1.70 15.77
C ILE A 153 19.60 -2.10 16.12
N GLN A 154 20.36 -1.15 16.66
CA GLN A 154 21.69 -1.41 17.21
C GLN A 154 21.62 -1.40 18.74
N SER A 155 21.99 -2.53 19.35
CA SER A 155 22.04 -2.68 20.81
C SER A 155 23.35 -3.34 21.22
N GLY A 156 24.34 -2.53 21.59
CA GLY A 156 25.70 -3.00 21.87
C GLY A 156 26.33 -3.62 20.62
N GLU A 157 26.72 -4.89 20.69
CA GLU A 157 27.24 -5.66 19.55
C GLU A 157 26.14 -6.32 18.69
N THR A 158 24.88 -6.30 19.15
CA THR A 158 23.77 -6.93 18.44
C THR A 158 23.16 -5.95 17.44
N ASN A 159 23.06 -6.38 16.17
CA ASN A 159 22.34 -5.67 15.12
C ASN A 159 21.13 -6.50 14.68
N VAL A 160 19.93 -5.94 14.80
CA VAL A 160 18.68 -6.56 14.36
C VAL A 160 18.09 -5.74 13.24
N ALA A 161 17.72 -6.40 12.14
CA ALA A 161 17.06 -5.76 11.02
C ALA A 161 15.72 -6.45 10.73
N PHE A 162 14.65 -5.66 10.67
CA PHE A 162 13.34 -6.08 10.18
C PHE A 162 13.12 -5.54 8.77
N THR A 163 12.66 -6.39 7.86
CA THR A 163 12.29 -6.00 6.49
C THR A 163 10.78 -6.08 6.30
N GLY A 164 10.23 -5.26 5.40
CA GLY A 164 8.80 -5.25 5.11
C GLY A 164 7.95 -4.51 6.16
N VAL A 165 8.58 -3.63 6.94
CA VAL A 165 7.89 -2.76 7.90
C VAL A 165 6.85 -1.90 7.17
N GLN A 166 5.76 -1.55 7.83
CA GLN A 166 4.67 -0.77 7.23
C GLN A 166 4.62 0.64 7.85
N PRO A 167 5.47 1.58 7.39
CA PRO A 167 5.53 2.95 7.94
C PRO A 167 4.17 3.66 8.02
N TRP A 168 3.26 3.36 7.09
CA TRP A 168 1.93 3.98 7.00
C TRP A 168 0.93 3.53 8.07
N LYS A 169 1.20 2.46 8.84
CA LYS A 169 0.36 2.05 9.97
C LYS A 169 0.43 3.02 11.16
N GLY A 170 1.36 3.96 11.14
CA GLY A 170 1.67 4.84 12.27
C GLY A 170 2.80 4.26 13.12
N LEU A 171 3.69 5.14 13.59
CA LEU A 171 4.93 4.73 14.29
C LEU A 171 4.68 4.01 15.62
N TYR A 172 3.53 4.26 16.27
CA TYR A 172 3.12 3.51 17.46
C TYR A 172 2.89 2.02 17.15
N ASP A 173 2.09 1.72 16.12
CA ASP A 173 1.80 0.34 15.73
C ASP A 173 3.06 -0.37 15.23
N VAL A 174 3.91 0.34 14.49
CA VAL A 174 5.23 -0.18 14.09
C VAL A 174 6.09 -0.52 15.31
N LEU A 175 6.16 0.36 16.32
CA LEU A 175 6.91 0.10 17.55
C LEU A 175 6.36 -1.11 18.32
N ARG A 176 5.03 -1.25 18.39
CA ARG A 176 4.38 -2.41 19.01
C ARG A 176 4.75 -3.71 18.28
N GLU A 177 4.56 -3.76 16.97
CA GLU A 177 4.86 -4.95 16.15
C GLU A 177 6.34 -5.35 16.25
N VAL A 178 7.26 -4.38 16.22
CA VAL A 178 8.70 -4.62 16.39
C VAL A 178 9.01 -5.23 17.75
N ASN A 179 8.44 -4.70 18.84
CA ASN A 179 8.68 -5.22 20.18
C ASN A 179 8.07 -6.61 20.39
N GLU A 180 6.88 -6.88 19.82
CA GLU A 180 6.26 -8.21 19.84
C GLU A 180 7.16 -9.25 19.15
N GLU A 181 7.75 -8.90 18.00
CA GLU A 181 8.67 -9.80 17.30
C GLU A 181 10.01 -9.98 18.05
N LEU A 182 10.55 -8.94 18.69
CA LEU A 182 11.74 -9.03 19.54
C LEU A 182 11.50 -9.91 20.77
N GLU A 183 10.32 -9.82 21.38
CA GLU A 183 9.88 -10.67 22.48
C GLU A 183 9.75 -12.12 22.02
N ARG A 184 9.10 -12.35 20.87
CA ARG A 184 8.90 -13.69 20.29
C ARG A 184 10.20 -14.45 20.07
N VAL A 185 11.25 -13.76 19.63
CA VAL A 185 12.58 -14.36 19.44
C VAL A 185 13.46 -14.31 20.69
N ASN A 186 12.93 -13.80 21.81
CA ASN A 186 13.63 -13.60 23.08
C ASN A 186 14.96 -12.84 22.87
N ALA A 187 14.93 -11.72 22.15
CA ALA A 187 16.11 -10.92 21.85
C ALA A 187 16.70 -10.24 23.09
N GLY A 188 15.88 -9.99 24.12
CA GLY A 188 16.26 -9.17 25.28
C GLY A 188 16.41 -7.68 24.94
N ILE A 189 15.79 -7.22 23.86
CA ILE A 189 15.83 -5.83 23.39
C ILE A 189 14.41 -5.28 23.42
N VAL A 190 14.26 -4.06 23.94
CA VAL A 190 13.01 -3.29 23.87
C VAL A 190 13.30 -1.96 23.19
N VAL A 191 12.59 -1.72 22.08
CA VAL A 191 12.65 -0.46 21.34
C VAL A 191 11.66 0.52 21.94
N TRP A 192 12.13 1.70 22.34
CA TRP A 192 11.28 2.75 22.92
C TRP A 192 11.15 3.99 22.01
N LYS A 193 11.94 4.05 20.94
CA LYS A 193 12.03 5.19 20.04
C LYS A 193 12.24 4.73 18.61
N ILE A 194 11.48 5.31 17.67
CA ILE A 194 11.68 5.15 16.23
C ILE A 194 12.07 6.48 15.62
N ILE A 195 13.21 6.48 14.94
CA ILE A 195 13.74 7.61 14.19
C ILE A 195 13.56 7.30 12.71
N PRO A 196 12.58 7.92 12.01
CA PRO A 196 12.46 7.76 10.57
C PRO A 196 13.65 8.43 9.87
N GLU A 197 14.25 7.71 8.92
CA GLU A 197 15.28 8.20 8.03
C GLU A 197 14.73 8.24 6.61
N GLU A 198 14.60 9.45 6.08
CA GLU A 198 14.30 9.68 4.66
C GLU A 198 15.62 9.90 3.91
N ASN A 199 16.17 8.83 3.35
CA ASN A 199 17.30 8.97 2.44
C ASN A 199 16.81 9.48 1.07
N ASN A 200 16.74 10.79 0.88
CA ASN A 200 16.43 11.44 -0.42
C ASN A 200 17.42 11.10 -1.56
N LYS A 201 18.42 10.25 -1.30
CA LYS A 201 19.44 9.81 -2.26
C LYS A 201 19.29 8.35 -2.71
N THR A 202 18.47 7.55 -2.02
CA THR A 202 18.21 6.18 -2.46
C THR A 202 17.13 6.24 -3.52
N ARG A 203 17.40 5.68 -4.71
CA ARG A 203 16.30 5.34 -5.61
C ARG A 203 15.33 4.48 -4.78
N PRO A 204 14.02 4.77 -4.76
CA PRO A 204 13.05 3.84 -4.19
C PRO A 204 13.42 2.47 -4.75
N GLY A 205 13.65 1.48 -3.89
CA GLY A 205 14.09 0.16 -4.35
C GLY A 205 13.19 -0.31 -5.50
N GLU A 206 13.71 -1.12 -6.43
CA GLU A 206 13.00 -1.70 -7.57
C GLU A 206 11.78 -2.53 -7.11
N ARG A 207 10.74 -1.86 -6.63
CA ARG A 207 9.54 -2.43 -6.05
C ARG A 207 8.41 -2.12 -7.00
N LEU A 208 7.61 -3.14 -7.26
CA LEU A 208 6.37 -3.01 -8.03
C LEU A 208 5.42 -2.00 -7.39
N PHE A 209 5.39 -1.94 -6.05
CA PHE A 209 4.55 -1.00 -5.31
C PHE A 209 5.38 -0.17 -4.30
N PRO A 210 5.31 1.17 -4.37
CA PRO A 210 5.95 2.05 -3.39
C PRO A 210 5.28 1.98 -2.01
N GLU A 211 4.04 1.48 -1.94
CA GLU A 211 3.24 1.26 -0.73
C GLU A 211 2.90 -0.23 -0.51
N ALA A 212 1.95 -0.54 0.38
CA ALA A 212 1.51 -1.90 0.60
C ALA A 212 1.18 -2.61 -0.71
N VAL A 213 1.53 -3.90 -0.79
CA VAL A 213 1.17 -4.72 -1.95
C VAL A 213 -0.36 -4.86 -1.97
N PRO A 214 -1.05 -4.40 -3.03
CA PRO A 214 -2.48 -4.54 -3.13
C PRO A 214 -2.91 -6.01 -3.09
N LYS A 215 -4.13 -6.26 -2.64
CA LYS A 215 -4.66 -7.63 -2.47
C LYS A 215 -5.94 -7.78 -3.28
N LEU A 216 -6.11 -8.92 -3.94
CA LEU A 216 -7.35 -9.28 -4.61
C LEU A 216 -8.09 -10.33 -3.81
N ARG A 217 -9.40 -10.17 -3.61
CA ARG A 217 -10.26 -11.13 -2.91
C ARG A 217 -11.61 -11.32 -3.60
N ASN A 218 -12.17 -12.52 -3.45
CA ASN A 218 -13.53 -12.88 -3.87
C ASN A 218 -14.45 -13.27 -2.67
N GLY A 219 -14.01 -12.97 -1.44
CA GLY A 219 -14.69 -13.36 -0.20
C GLY A 219 -14.31 -14.75 0.34
N GLN A 220 -13.73 -15.63 -0.48
CA GLN A 220 -13.29 -16.97 -0.08
C GLN A 220 -11.77 -17.13 -0.11
N ALA A 221 -11.11 -16.43 -1.03
CA ALA A 221 -9.68 -16.49 -1.27
C ALA A 221 -9.09 -15.07 -1.36
N LEU A 222 -7.79 -14.99 -1.10
CA LEU A 222 -6.99 -13.78 -1.19
C LEU A 222 -5.67 -14.09 -1.88
N ALA A 223 -5.22 -13.18 -2.75
CA ALA A 223 -3.89 -13.21 -3.34
C ALA A 223 -3.28 -11.80 -3.36
N HIS A 224 -1.96 -11.73 -3.46
CA HIS A 224 -1.23 -10.48 -3.58
C HIS A 224 -1.07 -10.11 -5.05
N ILE A 225 -1.28 -8.85 -5.37
CA ILE A 225 -1.21 -8.35 -6.75
C ILE A 225 0.26 -8.05 -7.11
N THR A 226 0.71 -8.45 -8.29
CA THR A 226 2.02 -8.07 -8.86
C THR A 226 1.89 -6.92 -9.86
N GLY A 227 0.73 -6.82 -10.51
CA GLY A 227 0.32 -5.62 -11.24
C GLY A 227 -1.11 -5.73 -11.74
N TYR A 228 -1.64 -4.61 -12.23
CA TYR A 228 -3.02 -4.49 -12.66
C TYR A 228 -3.19 -3.41 -13.72
N ALA A 229 -4.26 -3.54 -14.51
CA ALA A 229 -4.77 -2.48 -15.38
C ALA A 229 -6.30 -2.58 -15.49
N TYR A 230 -7.01 -1.48 -15.24
CA TYR A 230 -8.46 -1.40 -15.41
C TYR A 230 -8.90 -0.04 -15.96
N ASP A 231 -10.06 0.02 -16.60
CA ASP A 231 -10.59 1.26 -17.21
C ASP A 231 -11.41 2.11 -16.22
N ALA A 232 -11.92 3.25 -16.67
CA ALA A 232 -12.73 4.15 -15.84
C ALA A 232 -14.03 3.51 -15.31
N ASP A 233 -14.54 2.48 -16.00
CA ASP A 233 -15.74 1.72 -15.61
C ASP A 233 -15.38 0.52 -14.69
N HIS A 234 -14.11 0.43 -14.27
CA HIS A 234 -13.52 -0.67 -13.50
C HIS A 234 -13.48 -2.02 -14.22
N ASN A 235 -13.60 -2.04 -15.55
CA ASN A 235 -13.38 -3.24 -16.34
C ASN A 235 -11.90 -3.63 -16.29
N LEU A 236 -11.64 -4.88 -15.92
CA LEU A 236 -10.29 -5.38 -15.68
C LEU A 236 -9.64 -5.83 -17.00
N ALA A 237 -8.62 -5.11 -17.45
CA ALA A 237 -7.85 -5.50 -18.63
C ALA A 237 -6.75 -6.50 -18.29
N TYR A 238 -6.13 -6.37 -17.11
CA TYR A 238 -5.03 -7.21 -16.68
C TYR A 238 -4.95 -7.31 -15.15
N ILE A 239 -4.57 -8.49 -14.65
CA ILE A 239 -4.14 -8.67 -13.27
C ILE A 239 -3.08 -9.76 -13.12
N GLY A 240 -1.96 -9.43 -12.48
CA GLY A 240 -0.93 -10.36 -12.03
C GLY A 240 -1.12 -10.67 -10.55
N LEU A 241 -1.04 -11.94 -10.15
CA LEU A 241 -1.30 -12.42 -8.79
C LEU A 241 -0.25 -13.42 -8.33
N VAL A 242 0.18 -13.31 -7.08
CA VAL A 242 1.02 -14.29 -6.39
C VAL A 242 0.32 -14.79 -5.13
N GLY A 243 0.37 -16.10 -4.91
CA GLY A 243 -0.23 -16.74 -3.73
C GLY A 243 -0.26 -18.26 -3.81
N TYR A 244 -0.90 -18.88 -2.83
CA TYR A 244 -1.11 -20.34 -2.83
C TYR A 244 -1.97 -20.78 -4.00
N LYS A 245 -1.62 -21.93 -4.61
CA LYS A 245 -2.32 -22.46 -5.79
C LYS A 245 -3.84 -22.55 -5.61
N THR A 246 -4.31 -23.00 -4.44
CA THR A 246 -5.75 -23.12 -4.13
C THR A 246 -6.46 -21.77 -4.10
N SER A 247 -5.79 -20.73 -3.59
CA SER A 247 -6.34 -19.37 -3.55
C SER A 247 -6.42 -18.78 -4.96
N LEU A 248 -5.37 -18.96 -5.76
CA LEU A 248 -5.33 -18.48 -7.15
C LEU A 248 -6.36 -19.19 -8.03
N GLU A 249 -6.60 -20.49 -7.84
CA GLU A 249 -7.66 -21.21 -8.55
C GLU A 249 -9.06 -20.69 -8.21
N SER A 250 -9.32 -20.36 -6.94
CA SER A 250 -10.59 -19.74 -6.53
C SER A 250 -10.82 -18.38 -7.20
N LEU A 251 -9.77 -17.54 -7.23
CA LEU A 251 -9.82 -16.24 -7.90
C LEU A 251 -9.97 -16.40 -9.42
N ARG A 252 -9.28 -17.36 -10.04
CA ARG A 252 -9.43 -17.69 -11.46
C ARG A 252 -10.87 -18.04 -11.80
N VAL A 253 -11.50 -18.93 -11.04
CA VAL A 253 -12.91 -19.32 -11.30
C VAL A 253 -13.82 -18.10 -11.22
N THR A 254 -13.55 -17.18 -10.30
CA THR A 254 -14.33 -15.93 -10.16
C THR A 254 -14.15 -15.03 -11.38
N LEU A 255 -12.91 -14.82 -11.82
CA LEU A 255 -12.57 -14.07 -13.05
C LEU A 255 -13.27 -14.66 -14.28
N MET A 256 -13.14 -15.98 -14.49
CA MET A 256 -13.70 -16.68 -15.67
C MET A 256 -15.22 -16.75 -15.66
N CYS A 257 -15.87 -16.54 -14.51
CA CYS A 257 -17.32 -16.42 -14.41
C CYS A 257 -17.83 -14.98 -14.56
N GLY A 258 -16.96 -14.00 -14.86
CA GLY A 258 -17.36 -12.60 -14.96
C GLY A 258 -17.84 -12.00 -13.64
N LYS A 259 -17.46 -12.59 -12.50
CA LYS A 259 -17.95 -12.14 -11.18
C LYS A 259 -17.05 -11.04 -10.62
N PRO A 260 -17.62 -9.97 -10.03
CA PRO A 260 -16.83 -8.90 -9.45
C PRO A 260 -15.85 -9.38 -8.37
N LEU A 261 -14.69 -8.73 -8.33
CA LEU A 261 -13.62 -8.97 -7.37
C LEU A 261 -13.34 -7.69 -6.58
N GLN A 262 -12.86 -7.84 -5.34
CA GLN A 262 -12.45 -6.69 -4.52
C GLN A 262 -10.94 -6.58 -4.50
N MET A 263 -10.42 -5.43 -4.91
CA MET A 263 -9.04 -5.04 -4.74
C MET A 263 -8.93 -4.10 -3.53
N THR A 264 -8.12 -4.47 -2.56
CA THR A 264 -7.80 -3.62 -1.40
C THR A 264 -6.41 -3.03 -1.58
N GLN A 265 -6.31 -1.71 -1.53
CA GLN A 265 -5.05 -0.98 -1.51
C GLN A 265 -5.00 -0.10 -0.25
N ASP A 266 -4.03 -0.38 0.63
CA ASP A 266 -3.82 0.41 1.84
C ASP A 266 -3.62 1.89 1.48
N GLY A 267 -4.27 2.79 2.21
CA GLY A 267 -4.18 4.24 1.98
C GLY A 267 -5.09 4.79 0.87
N VAL A 268 -5.58 3.93 -0.03
CA VAL A 268 -6.47 4.35 -1.13
C VAL A 268 -7.91 3.87 -0.92
N GLY A 269 -8.10 2.61 -0.53
CA GLY A 269 -9.41 2.02 -0.27
C GLY A 269 -9.66 0.71 -1.00
N ASP A 270 -10.92 0.25 -0.92
CA ASP A 270 -11.40 -0.96 -1.58
C ASP A 270 -12.08 -0.61 -2.92
N PHE A 271 -11.66 -1.27 -3.99
CA PHE A 271 -12.18 -1.13 -5.34
C PHE A 271 -12.87 -2.41 -5.79
N THR A 272 -13.98 -2.28 -6.52
CA THR A 272 -14.60 -3.42 -7.19
C THR A 272 -14.12 -3.48 -8.63
N LEU A 273 -13.47 -4.56 -9.02
CA LEU A 273 -13.02 -4.83 -10.37
C LEU A 273 -14.02 -5.73 -11.08
N ILE A 274 -14.36 -5.39 -12.32
CA ILE A 274 -15.33 -6.11 -13.15
C ILE A 274 -14.56 -6.91 -14.20
N PRO A 275 -14.53 -8.26 -14.12
CA PRO A 275 -13.83 -9.05 -15.12
C PRO A 275 -14.49 -8.95 -16.49
N ALA A 276 -13.68 -8.94 -17.54
CA ALA A 276 -14.11 -9.11 -18.92
C ALA A 276 -14.47 -10.58 -19.20
N ASP A 277 -15.20 -10.84 -20.30
CA ASP A 277 -15.77 -12.16 -20.59
C ASP A 277 -14.73 -13.29 -20.76
N LYS A 278 -13.49 -12.99 -21.17
CA LYS A 278 -12.46 -14.00 -21.47
C LYS A 278 -11.06 -13.50 -21.10
N TYR A 279 -10.30 -14.34 -20.38
CA TYR A 279 -8.90 -14.11 -20.04
C TYR A 279 -8.01 -15.24 -20.54
N GLU A 280 -6.86 -14.89 -21.10
CA GLU A 280 -5.72 -15.82 -21.21
C GLU A 280 -4.92 -15.78 -19.91
N GLN A 281 -4.22 -16.88 -19.62
CA GLN A 281 -3.49 -17.05 -18.37
C GLN A 281 -2.13 -17.70 -18.56
N ALA A 282 -1.15 -17.26 -17.76
CA ALA A 282 0.17 -17.88 -17.68
C ALA A 282 0.51 -18.15 -16.21
N TRP A 283 0.89 -19.39 -15.90
CA TRP A 283 1.22 -19.83 -14.54
C TRP A 283 2.70 -20.14 -14.43
N GLN A 284 3.34 -19.63 -13.38
CA GLN A 284 4.72 -19.91 -13.04
C GLN A 284 4.80 -20.37 -11.58
N ALA A 285 5.38 -21.56 -11.36
CA ALA A 285 5.66 -22.03 -10.01
C ALA A 285 6.76 -21.18 -9.37
N MET A 286 6.56 -20.75 -8.12
CA MET A 286 7.58 -20.04 -7.36
C MET A 286 8.59 -21.03 -6.77
N PRO A 287 9.83 -20.59 -6.44
CA PRO A 287 10.82 -21.45 -5.77
C PRO A 287 10.29 -22.06 -4.46
N GLU A 288 9.39 -21.35 -3.79
CA GLU A 288 8.58 -21.86 -2.70
C GLU A 288 7.45 -22.71 -3.30
N TYR A 289 7.62 -24.04 -3.32
CA TYR A 289 6.78 -25.04 -4.01
C TYR A 289 5.25 -24.95 -3.78
N THR A 290 4.78 -24.20 -2.78
CA THR A 290 3.35 -24.03 -2.46
C THR A 290 2.72 -22.80 -3.13
N SER A 291 3.53 -21.87 -3.63
CA SER A 291 3.12 -20.60 -4.21
C SER A 291 3.29 -20.59 -5.73
N HIS A 292 2.41 -19.88 -6.43
CA HIS A 292 2.51 -19.65 -7.87
C HIS A 292 2.36 -18.16 -8.14
N HIS A 293 2.94 -17.71 -9.25
CA HIS A 293 2.64 -16.44 -9.88
C HIS A 293 1.76 -16.72 -11.11
N VAL A 294 0.72 -15.94 -11.30
CA VAL A 294 -0.20 -16.07 -12.43
C VAL A 294 -0.53 -14.70 -12.99
N GLY A 295 -0.48 -14.55 -14.31
CA GLY A 295 -1.00 -13.38 -15.02
C GLY A 295 -2.32 -13.73 -15.71
N PHE A 296 -3.32 -12.88 -15.57
CA PHE A 296 -4.57 -12.92 -16.32
C PHE A 296 -4.66 -11.70 -17.23
N VAL A 297 -4.74 -11.92 -18.54
CA VAL A 297 -4.81 -10.86 -19.55
C VAL A 297 -6.13 -11.00 -20.31
N SER A 298 -6.92 -9.93 -20.35
CA SER A 298 -8.18 -9.92 -21.11
C SER A 298 -7.90 -10.22 -22.57
N ARG A 299 -8.80 -10.99 -23.21
CA ARG A 299 -8.79 -11.24 -24.66
C ARG A 299 -8.65 -9.94 -25.46
N LEU A 300 -9.32 -8.88 -25.00
CA LEU A 300 -9.35 -7.56 -25.65
C LEU A 300 -7.99 -6.86 -25.65
N ALA A 301 -7.02 -7.31 -24.84
CA ALA A 301 -5.66 -6.80 -24.81
C ALA A 301 -4.71 -7.57 -25.74
N LEU A 302 -5.14 -8.67 -26.35
CA LEU A 302 -4.27 -9.61 -27.06
C LEU A 302 -4.38 -9.47 -28.58
N PRO A 303 -3.26 -9.45 -29.32
CA PRO A 303 -3.27 -9.34 -30.79
C PRO A 303 -4.04 -10.48 -31.46
N GLY A 304 -4.83 -10.16 -32.49
CA GLY A 304 -5.58 -11.14 -33.28
C GLY A 304 -6.72 -11.82 -32.53
N LYS A 305 -7.11 -11.25 -31.40
CA LYS A 305 -8.14 -11.78 -30.51
C LYS A 305 -9.33 -10.84 -30.41
N TRP A 306 -9.36 -9.70 -31.09
CA TRP A 306 -10.56 -8.86 -31.15
C TRP A 306 -11.61 -9.46 -32.10
N GLU A 307 -12.89 -9.31 -31.77
CA GLU A 307 -14.05 -9.74 -32.56
C GLU A 307 -14.90 -8.50 -32.93
N PRO A 308 -15.62 -8.47 -34.07
CA PRO A 308 -16.42 -7.31 -34.50
C PRO A 308 -17.46 -6.82 -33.49
N GLU A 309 -17.91 -7.68 -32.59
CA GLU A 309 -18.86 -7.36 -31.52
C GLU A 309 -18.22 -6.66 -30.32
N ASP A 310 -16.89 -6.67 -30.22
CA ASP A 310 -16.15 -6.08 -29.11
C ASP A 310 -16.11 -4.56 -29.23
N LEU A 311 -16.69 -3.89 -28.24
CA LEU A 311 -16.81 -2.43 -28.21
C LEU A 311 -15.53 -1.70 -27.76
N SER A 312 -14.46 -2.45 -27.48
CA SER A 312 -13.19 -1.88 -27.06
C SER A 312 -12.03 -2.82 -27.28
N ALA A 313 -10.83 -2.25 -27.33
CA ALA A 313 -9.57 -2.98 -27.23
C ALA A 313 -8.68 -2.35 -26.16
N TYR A 314 -7.77 -3.13 -25.58
CA TYR A 314 -6.83 -2.65 -24.58
C TYR A 314 -5.39 -2.72 -25.09
N LEU A 315 -4.59 -1.79 -24.62
CA LEU A 315 -3.15 -1.72 -24.81
C LEU A 315 -2.51 -1.82 -23.42
N LEU A 316 -1.47 -2.64 -23.28
CA LEU A 316 -0.79 -2.87 -22.02
C LEU A 316 0.72 -2.82 -22.27
N VAL A 317 1.44 -2.06 -21.45
CA VAL A 317 2.90 -1.98 -21.44
C VAL A 317 3.40 -2.35 -20.05
N PHE A 318 4.40 -3.22 -20.01
CA PHE A 318 4.92 -3.80 -18.77
C PHE A 318 6.30 -3.26 -18.42
N GLN A 319 6.68 -3.45 -17.17
CA GLN A 319 8.01 -3.13 -16.67
C GLN A 319 9.08 -3.89 -17.46
N GLY A 320 10.19 -3.21 -17.78
CA GLY A 320 11.26 -3.75 -18.61
C GLY A 320 11.21 -3.29 -20.07
N THR A 321 10.11 -2.66 -20.51
CA THR A 321 10.06 -1.98 -21.80
C THR A 321 10.96 -0.74 -21.81
N PRO A 322 11.94 -0.62 -22.74
CA PRO A 322 12.90 0.49 -22.75
C PRO A 322 12.28 1.87 -22.94
N GLU A 323 11.34 2.00 -23.88
CA GLU A 323 10.65 3.25 -24.22
C GLU A 323 9.13 3.07 -24.13
N PRO A 324 8.54 3.07 -22.92
CA PRO A 324 7.14 2.68 -22.71
C PRO A 324 6.13 3.49 -23.51
N GLY A 325 6.36 4.80 -23.67
CA GLY A 325 5.47 5.68 -24.42
C GLY A 325 5.49 5.41 -25.92
N GLN A 326 6.66 5.14 -26.49
CA GLN A 326 6.78 4.77 -27.91
C GLN A 326 6.16 3.40 -28.17
N GLU A 327 6.37 2.45 -27.26
CA GLU A 327 5.77 1.12 -27.34
C GLU A 327 4.24 1.19 -27.28
N LEU A 328 3.67 2.04 -26.42
CA LEU A 328 2.23 2.23 -26.35
C LEU A 328 1.64 2.75 -27.67
N ILE A 329 2.32 3.70 -28.33
CA ILE A 329 1.92 4.22 -29.65
C ILE A 329 2.07 3.15 -30.75
N ARG A 330 3.14 2.34 -30.69
CA ARG A 330 3.34 1.21 -31.61
C ARG A 330 2.18 0.20 -31.49
N LEU A 331 1.87 -0.22 -30.26
CA LEU A 331 0.77 -1.14 -29.97
C LEU A 331 -0.58 -0.55 -30.38
N PHE A 332 -0.78 0.76 -30.20
CA PHE A 332 -1.96 1.45 -30.67
C PHE A 332 -2.14 1.32 -32.18
N ILE A 333 -1.09 1.56 -32.98
CA ILE A 333 -1.18 1.45 -34.44
C ILE A 333 -1.46 0.02 -34.87
N GLU A 334 -0.78 -0.97 -34.29
CA GLU A 334 -1.05 -2.38 -34.56
C GLU A 334 -2.51 -2.72 -34.25
N ARG A 335 -3.04 -2.19 -33.14
CA ARG A 335 -4.43 -2.44 -32.75
C ARG A 335 -5.43 -1.77 -33.66
N ILE A 336 -5.21 -0.50 -34.03
CA ILE A 336 -6.11 0.21 -34.94
C ILE A 336 -6.14 -0.46 -36.32
N LYS A 337 -5.00 -0.95 -36.83
CA LYS A 337 -4.93 -1.74 -38.07
C LYS A 337 -5.73 -3.05 -38.00
N GLU A 338 -5.83 -3.65 -36.82
CA GLU A 338 -6.62 -4.87 -36.60
C GLU A 338 -8.13 -4.59 -36.60
N VAL A 339 -8.55 -3.49 -35.97
CA VAL A 339 -9.97 -3.22 -35.66
C VAL A 339 -10.68 -2.32 -36.67
N LEU A 340 -9.93 -1.49 -37.42
CA LEU A 340 -10.49 -0.65 -38.48
C LEU A 340 -10.29 -1.28 -39.85
N GLU A 341 -11.32 -1.19 -40.70
CA GLU A 341 -11.26 -1.69 -42.08
C GLU A 341 -10.44 -0.77 -43.02
N VAL A 342 -10.07 0.43 -42.55
CA VAL A 342 -9.33 1.43 -43.32
C VAL A 342 -7.82 1.19 -43.21
N PRO A 343 -7.04 1.26 -44.30
CA PRO A 343 -5.59 1.14 -44.22
C PRO A 343 -4.98 2.29 -43.41
N ILE A 344 -4.28 1.95 -42.33
CA ILE A 344 -3.56 2.90 -41.47
C ILE A 344 -2.06 2.79 -41.71
N LEU A 345 -1.39 3.92 -41.93
CA LEU A 345 0.06 4.00 -42.11
C LEU A 345 0.77 4.16 -40.75
N ASP A 346 1.97 3.59 -40.62
CA ASP A 346 2.75 3.65 -39.37
C ASP A 346 3.15 5.08 -38.99
N GLU A 347 3.46 5.90 -39.99
CA GLU A 347 3.83 7.32 -39.83
C GLU A 347 2.70 8.19 -39.25
N TRP A 348 1.44 7.75 -39.37
CA TRP A 348 0.30 8.47 -38.77
C TRP A 348 0.22 8.30 -37.25
N GLY A 349 1.00 7.38 -36.67
CA GLY A 349 0.81 6.91 -35.29
C GLY A 349 0.82 7.99 -34.23
N ALA A 350 1.78 8.92 -34.26
CA ALA A 350 1.87 9.98 -33.27
C ALA A 350 0.70 10.97 -33.38
N THR A 351 0.32 11.35 -34.61
CA THR A 351 -0.79 12.25 -34.88
C THR A 351 -2.13 11.62 -34.49
N LEU A 352 -2.39 10.40 -34.92
CA LEU A 352 -3.62 9.66 -34.60
C LEU A 352 -3.76 9.44 -33.09
N TRP A 353 -2.68 9.02 -32.42
CA TRP A 353 -2.68 8.84 -30.97
C TRP A 353 -3.11 10.12 -30.24
N LYS A 354 -2.48 11.26 -30.58
CA LYS A 354 -2.77 12.55 -29.97
C LYS A 354 -4.22 12.97 -30.20
N GLN A 355 -4.71 12.86 -31.43
CA GLN A 355 -6.04 13.34 -31.80
C GLN A 355 -7.14 12.42 -31.30
N ALA A 356 -6.93 11.10 -31.30
CA ALA A 356 -7.84 10.13 -30.72
C ALA A 356 -8.02 10.35 -29.21
N ARG A 357 -6.93 10.67 -28.49
CA ARG A 357 -7.01 11.05 -27.06
C ARG A 357 -7.78 12.34 -26.84
N ASN A 358 -7.56 13.36 -27.68
CA ASN A 358 -8.29 14.63 -27.59
C ASN A 358 -9.81 14.44 -27.79
N ARG A 359 -10.22 13.46 -28.62
CA ARG A 359 -11.63 13.10 -28.85
C ARG A 359 -12.16 12.06 -27.86
N ASN A 360 -11.39 11.66 -26.84
CA ASN A 360 -11.73 10.58 -25.90
C ASN A 360 -11.98 9.21 -26.54
N LEU A 361 -11.48 8.97 -27.76
CA LEU A 361 -11.50 7.65 -28.41
C LEU A 361 -10.44 6.71 -27.84
N VAL A 362 -9.42 7.29 -27.20
CA VAL A 362 -8.40 6.58 -26.43
C VAL A 362 -8.33 7.17 -25.04
N GLN A 363 -8.40 6.31 -24.03
CA GLN A 363 -8.43 6.69 -22.62
C GLN A 363 -7.35 5.92 -21.86
N ASP A 364 -6.70 6.55 -20.89
CA ASP A 364 -5.71 5.86 -20.07
C ASP A 364 -6.38 4.84 -19.14
N LEU A 365 -5.71 3.72 -18.92
CA LEU A 365 -6.07 2.77 -17.87
C LEU A 365 -5.47 3.20 -16.54
N VAL A 366 -6.13 2.83 -15.46
CA VAL A 366 -5.51 2.86 -14.13
C VAL A 366 -4.61 1.64 -14.01
N THR A 367 -3.30 1.89 -13.90
CA THR A 367 -2.27 0.85 -13.86
C THR A 367 -1.50 0.84 -12.54
N GLY A 368 -0.84 -0.28 -12.25
CA GLY A 368 0.08 -0.38 -11.13
C GLY A 368 0.88 -1.68 -11.16
N GLY A 369 1.99 -1.70 -10.41
CA GLY A 369 2.85 -2.86 -10.30
C GLY A 369 3.69 -3.08 -11.54
N ASP A 370 3.68 -4.30 -12.08
CA ASP A 370 4.40 -4.69 -13.30
C ASP A 370 3.78 -4.12 -14.59
N CYS A 371 2.53 -3.65 -14.58
CA CYS A 371 1.93 -2.91 -15.69
C CYS A 371 2.13 -1.41 -15.47
N ILE A 372 2.89 -0.77 -16.37
CA ILE A 372 3.36 0.60 -16.20
C ILE A 372 2.57 1.62 -17.01
N LEU A 373 2.02 1.22 -18.16
CA LEU A 373 1.10 2.04 -18.97
C LEU A 373 0.03 1.15 -19.57
N GLY A 374 -1.13 1.73 -19.82
CA GLY A 374 -2.19 1.07 -20.57
C GLY A 374 -3.20 2.07 -21.09
N ALA A 375 -3.91 1.67 -22.15
CA ALA A 375 -4.97 2.48 -22.72
C ALA A 375 -6.13 1.60 -23.21
N ARG A 376 -7.35 2.15 -23.13
CA ARG A 376 -8.55 1.62 -23.77
C ARG A 376 -8.77 2.37 -25.08
N ILE A 377 -9.01 1.62 -26.14
CA ILE A 377 -9.49 2.11 -27.43
C ILE A 377 -11.00 1.88 -27.46
N ASP A 378 -11.77 2.93 -27.67
CA ASP A 378 -13.21 2.88 -27.82
C ASP A 378 -13.59 2.51 -29.26
N LEU A 379 -14.35 1.43 -29.41
CA LEU A 379 -14.78 0.88 -30.70
C LEU A 379 -16.31 0.77 -30.78
N ARG A 380 -17.03 1.65 -30.07
CA ARG A 380 -18.48 1.67 -30.04
C ARG A 380 -19.11 1.61 -31.45
N PRO A 381 -20.31 1.00 -31.56
CA PRO A 381 -20.88 0.63 -32.85
C PRO A 381 -21.16 1.88 -33.70
N GLY A 382 -20.53 1.93 -34.85
CA GLY A 382 -20.69 2.99 -35.83
C GLY A 382 -19.44 3.28 -36.63
N GLN A 383 -18.24 3.09 -36.06
CA GLN A 383 -16.95 3.54 -36.64
C GLN A 383 -16.93 5.01 -37.10
N MET A 384 -18.03 5.75 -36.99
CA MET A 384 -18.23 7.07 -37.53
C MET A 384 -17.26 8.05 -36.89
N ASP A 385 -17.03 7.95 -35.58
CA ASP A 385 -16.09 8.84 -34.89
C ASP A 385 -14.64 8.62 -35.36
N TRP A 386 -14.27 7.38 -35.69
CA TRP A 386 -12.94 7.05 -36.25
C TRP A 386 -12.82 7.47 -37.71
N GLN A 387 -13.86 7.26 -38.52
CA GLN A 387 -13.90 7.68 -39.92
C GLN A 387 -13.92 9.21 -40.04
N GLU A 388 -14.67 9.91 -39.19
CA GLU A 388 -14.71 11.37 -39.09
C GLU A 388 -13.35 11.92 -38.64
N LEU A 389 -12.72 11.30 -37.64
CA LEU A 389 -11.35 11.66 -37.25
C LEU A 389 -10.39 11.54 -38.43
N LEU A 390 -10.40 10.42 -39.16
CA LEU A 390 -9.52 10.21 -40.31
C LEU A 390 -9.81 11.21 -41.44
N ALA A 391 -11.08 11.48 -41.73
CA ALA A 391 -11.50 12.43 -42.75
C ALA A 391 -11.05 13.86 -42.41
N ASP A 392 -11.20 14.27 -41.15
CA ASP A 392 -10.77 15.59 -40.67
C ASP A 392 -9.25 15.75 -40.77
N LEU A 393 -8.48 14.74 -40.37
CA LEU A 393 -7.02 14.80 -40.43
C LEU A 393 -6.49 14.84 -41.87
N LEU A 394 -7.13 14.11 -42.78
CA LEU A 394 -6.81 14.18 -44.21
C LEU A 394 -7.16 15.56 -44.79
N ALA A 395 -8.33 16.12 -44.44
CA ALA A 395 -8.76 17.43 -44.91
C ALA A 395 -7.88 18.58 -44.37
N GLN A 396 -7.28 18.39 -43.19
CA GLN A 396 -6.36 19.34 -42.56
C GLN A 396 -4.89 19.14 -42.97
N GLU A 397 -4.60 18.15 -43.82
CA GLU A 397 -3.23 17.77 -44.23
C GLU A 397 -2.32 17.40 -43.04
N GLU A 398 -2.90 17.02 -41.88
CA GLU A 398 -2.14 16.52 -40.72
C GLU A 398 -1.63 15.08 -40.95
N ILE A 399 -2.29 14.35 -41.84
CA ILE A 399 -1.87 13.04 -42.36
C ILE A 399 -1.99 13.02 -43.89
N SER A 400 -1.14 12.25 -44.56
CA SER A 400 -1.09 12.15 -46.02
C SER A 400 -1.19 10.71 -46.49
N LEU A 401 -1.85 10.51 -47.65
CA LEU A 401 -1.88 9.22 -48.36
C LEU A 401 -0.68 9.04 -49.32
N ALA A 402 0.09 10.10 -49.54
CA ALA A 402 1.30 10.07 -50.35
C ALA A 402 2.53 9.89 -49.45
N ILE A 403 3.31 8.84 -49.75
CA ILE A 403 4.67 8.62 -49.22
C ILE A 403 5.66 9.52 -49.96
#